data_AF-A0A1V5IEC1-F1
#
_entry.id   AF-A0A1V5IEC1-F1
#
_cell.length_a   1.000
_cell.length_b   1.000
_cell.length_c   1.000
_cell.angle_alpha   90.00
_cell.angle_beta   90.00
_cell.angle_gamma   90.00
#
_symmetry.space_group_name_H-M   'P 1'
#
loop_
_entity.id
_entity.type
_entity.pdbx_description
1 polymer ?
#
loop_
_entity_poly.entity_id
_entity_poly.type
_entity_poly.pdbx_seq_one_letter_code
_entity_poly.pdbx_strand_id
1 'polypeptide(L)'
;MYRRRHPVLGWMEVEKEYDDPLLHGVPSPFIAFTWRAYSIRPSPTSRLVARSDDSVQAFRAGGRAWGTQFHPHIDAAMAPHWVEDAIKEHKHVGEEFGERLRADTERHLPAYPAFCRRLTENFLSMSGLLER
;
A
#
# COMPACT_ATOMS: atom_id res chain seq x y z
N MET A 1 14.95 8.04 4.21
CA MET A 1 14.64 6.64 3.86
C MET A 1 15.66 5.73 4.54
N TYR A 2 15.29 4.50 4.92
CA TYR A 2 16.20 3.51 5.51
C TYR A 2 15.89 2.11 4.96
N ARG A 3 16.92 1.26 4.84
CA ARG A 3 16.76 -0.13 4.41
C ARG A 3 16.22 -0.97 5.55
N ARG A 4 15.24 -1.83 5.28
CA ARG A 4 14.71 -2.77 6.26
C ARG A 4 15.60 -4.01 6.36
N ARG A 5 15.58 -4.68 7.52
CA ARG A 5 16.26 -5.98 7.71
C ARG A 5 15.68 -7.06 6.79
N HIS A 6 14.35 -7.07 6.65
CA HIS A 6 13.63 -7.95 5.73
C HIS A 6 12.72 -7.09 4.83
N PRO A 7 12.64 -7.40 3.52
CA PRO A 7 11.68 -6.73 2.64
C PRO A 7 10.25 -7.04 3.08
N VAL A 8 9.32 -6.15 2.76
CA VAL A 8 7.90 -6.35 2.97
C VAL A 8 7.26 -6.52 1.60
N LEU A 9 6.87 -7.75 1.30
CA LEU A 9 6.32 -8.20 0.03
C LEU A 9 4.92 -8.77 0.27
N GLY A 10 3.99 -8.49 -0.63
CA GLY A 10 2.63 -9.02 -0.58
C GLY A 10 1.64 -8.07 0.07
N TRP A 11 0.81 -8.60 0.95
CA TRP A 11 -0.37 -7.91 1.48
C TRP A 11 -0.20 -7.62 2.96
N MET A 12 -0.68 -6.46 3.39
CA MET A 12 -0.58 -6.03 4.78
C MET A 12 -1.81 -5.27 5.22
N GLU A 13 -2.13 -5.39 6.50
CA GLU A 13 -3.15 -4.57 7.15
C GLU A 13 -2.57 -3.18 7.45
N VAL A 14 -3.38 -2.16 7.19
CA VAL A 14 -3.04 -0.75 7.34
C VAL A 14 -4.14 -0.05 8.12
N GLU A 15 -3.75 0.64 9.19
CA GLU A 15 -4.62 1.45 10.03
C GLU A 15 -4.53 2.92 9.61
N LYS A 16 -5.67 3.61 9.61
CA LYS A 16 -5.70 5.07 9.50
C LYS A 16 -5.35 5.71 10.84
N GLU A 17 -4.63 6.82 10.79
CA GLU A 17 -4.49 7.70 11.95
C GLU A 17 -5.68 8.65 12.12
N TYR A 18 -6.30 9.02 11.01
CA TYR A 18 -7.50 9.85 10.93
C TYR A 18 -8.10 9.73 9.52
N ASP A 19 -9.32 10.24 9.34
CA ASP A 19 -9.95 10.33 8.03
C ASP A 19 -9.38 11.49 7.20
N ASP A 20 -8.18 11.28 6.66
CA ASP A 20 -7.58 12.19 5.68
C ASP A 20 -8.37 12.14 4.35
N PRO A 21 -8.51 13.27 3.63
CA PRO A 21 -9.18 13.29 2.33
C PRO A 21 -8.71 12.24 1.34
N LEU A 22 -7.42 11.87 1.35
CA LEU A 22 -6.91 10.81 0.47
C LEU A 22 -7.60 9.46 0.74
N LEU A 23 -7.93 9.15 1.99
CA LEU A 23 -8.54 7.89 2.44
C LEU A 23 -10.03 8.02 2.77
N HIS A 24 -10.70 9.07 2.30
CA HIS A 24 -12.12 9.25 2.52
C HIS A 24 -12.92 8.08 1.92
N GLY A 25 -13.88 7.53 2.69
CA GLY A 25 -14.68 6.38 2.27
C GLY A 25 -13.97 5.02 2.26
N VAL A 26 -12.70 4.95 2.69
CA VAL A 26 -11.98 3.68 2.92
C VAL A 26 -12.23 3.22 4.37
N PRO A 27 -12.42 1.93 4.68
CA PRO A 27 -12.50 1.47 6.08
C PRO A 27 -11.15 1.59 6.81
N SER A 28 -11.17 1.45 8.14
CA SER A 28 -9.96 1.27 8.95
C SER A 28 -10.18 0.10 9.91
N PRO A 29 -9.32 -0.93 9.91
CA PRO A 29 -8.19 -1.11 9.00
C PRO A 29 -8.60 -1.42 7.55
N PHE A 30 -7.64 -1.34 6.63
CA PHE A 30 -7.76 -1.79 5.23
C PHE A 30 -6.55 -2.62 4.81
N ILE A 31 -6.70 -3.42 3.75
CA ILE A 31 -5.61 -4.23 3.20
C ILE A 31 -4.94 -3.49 2.05
N ALA A 32 -3.60 -3.47 2.05
CA ALA A 32 -2.79 -2.84 1.01
C ALA A 32 -1.69 -3.76 0.48
N PHE A 33 -1.37 -3.60 -0.81
CA PHE A 33 -0.28 -4.33 -1.46
C PHE A 33 1.04 -3.56 -1.36
N THR A 34 2.12 -4.23 -0.96
CA THR A 34 3.44 -3.66 -0.73
C THR A 34 4.53 -4.47 -1.42
N TRP A 35 5.53 -3.81 -1.98
CA TRP A 35 6.68 -4.47 -2.62
C TRP A 35 7.97 -3.69 -2.39
N ARG A 36 8.47 -3.70 -1.14
CA ARG A 36 9.52 -2.75 -0.73
C ARG A 36 10.58 -3.32 0.21
N ALA A 37 11.83 -2.97 -0.05
CA ALA A 37 12.97 -3.22 0.83
C ALA A 37 13.33 -2.01 1.71
N TYR A 38 12.71 -0.85 1.47
CA TYR A 38 12.98 0.40 2.16
C TYR A 38 11.73 0.93 2.86
N SER A 39 11.97 1.64 3.96
CA SER A 39 10.96 2.41 4.68
C SER A 39 11.33 3.90 4.68
N ILE A 40 10.32 4.77 4.70
CA ILE A 40 10.52 6.21 4.91
C ILE A 40 10.31 6.61 6.38
N ARG A 41 11.07 7.63 6.81
CA ARG A 41 10.70 8.47 7.95
C ARG A 41 10.24 9.80 7.36
N PRO A 42 8.95 10.15 7.45
CA PRO A 42 8.47 11.41 6.90
C PRO A 42 9.09 12.60 7.64
N SER A 43 9.07 13.77 7.01
CA SER A 43 9.50 15.01 7.68
C SER A 43 8.66 15.24 8.95
N PRO A 44 9.22 15.82 10.03
CA PRO A 44 8.43 16.21 11.21
C PRO A 44 7.25 17.15 10.89
N THR A 45 7.31 17.86 9.76
CA THR A 45 6.22 18.74 9.27
C THR A 45 5.16 18.00 8.45
N SER A 46 5.39 16.73 8.13
CA SER A 46 4.40 15.89 7.44
C SER A 46 3.45 15.27 8.44
N ARG A 47 2.19 15.14 8.05
CA ARG A 47 1.16 14.49 8.86
C ARG A 47 1.07 13.01 8.49
N LEU A 48 1.24 12.13 9.47
CA LEU A 48 1.06 10.68 9.28
C LEU A 48 -0.41 10.38 9.02
N VAL A 49 -0.73 9.75 7.88
CA VAL A 49 -2.11 9.47 7.44
C VAL A 49 -2.51 8.03 7.77
N ALA A 50 -1.60 7.08 7.57
CA ALA A 50 -1.84 5.67 7.83
C ALA A 50 -0.54 4.96 8.22
N ARG A 51 -0.63 3.90 9.03
CA ARG A 51 0.48 3.07 9.47
C ARG A 51 0.14 1.58 9.43
N SER A 52 1.15 0.76 9.55
CA SER A 52 1.03 -0.67 9.80
C SER A 52 2.15 -1.02 10.75
N ASP A 53 1.78 -1.48 11.94
CA ASP A 53 2.64 -1.47 13.11
C ASP A 53 3.37 -0.11 13.24
N ASP A 54 4.69 -0.14 13.45
CA ASP A 54 5.55 1.04 13.54
C ASP A 54 5.95 1.62 12.17
N SER A 55 5.44 1.09 11.05
CA SER A 55 5.79 1.54 9.70
C SER A 55 4.73 2.46 9.11
N VAL A 56 5.10 3.71 8.86
CA VAL A 56 4.33 4.66 8.04
C VAL A 56 3.88 4.01 6.74
N GLN A 57 2.62 4.14 6.35
CA GLN A 57 2.10 3.65 5.07
C GLN A 57 1.61 4.76 4.15
N ALA A 58 1.09 5.84 4.73
CA ALA A 58 0.80 7.06 4.01
C ALA A 58 1.11 8.29 4.87
N PHE A 59 1.55 9.38 4.24
CA PHE A 59 1.70 10.68 4.88
C PHE A 59 1.29 11.79 3.93
N ARG A 60 0.94 12.94 4.51
CA ARG A 60 0.62 14.18 3.80
C ARG A 60 1.71 15.21 4.06
N ALA A 61 2.32 15.71 2.99
CA ALA A 61 3.30 16.78 3.02
C ALA A 61 2.63 18.11 2.66
N GLY A 62 2.26 18.90 3.68
CA GLY A 62 1.59 20.19 3.48
C GLY A 62 0.15 20.04 2.99
N GLY A 63 -0.25 20.89 2.03
CA GLY A 63 -1.65 21.04 1.63
C GLY A 63 -2.18 19.96 0.70
N ARG A 64 -1.48 19.63 -0.40
CA ARG A 64 -2.00 18.76 -1.47
C ARG A 64 -0.98 17.76 -2.02
N ALA A 65 -0.01 17.35 -1.19
CA ALA A 65 0.96 16.32 -1.57
C ALA A 65 0.90 15.17 -0.58
N TRP A 66 0.89 13.95 -1.10
CA TRP A 66 0.87 12.71 -0.32
C TRP A 66 1.94 11.75 -0.82
N GLY A 67 2.43 10.92 0.08
CA GLY A 67 3.27 9.77 -0.25
C GLY A 67 2.69 8.50 0.34
N THR A 68 2.73 7.40 -0.41
CA THR A 68 2.35 6.07 0.03
C THR A 68 3.53 5.11 -0.06
N GLN A 69 3.61 4.14 0.86
CA GLN A 69 4.57 3.04 0.78
C GLN A 69 3.96 1.78 0.17
N PHE A 70 2.63 1.62 0.23
CA PHE A 70 1.91 0.63 -0.54
C PHE A 70 1.71 1.10 -1.99
N HIS A 71 1.36 0.17 -2.88
CA HIS A 71 1.11 0.42 -4.30
C HIS A 71 -0.39 0.61 -4.56
N PRO A 72 -0.88 1.84 -4.78
CA PRO A 72 -2.29 2.14 -5.03
C PRO A 72 -2.66 2.06 -6.52
N HIS A 73 -2.04 1.14 -7.27
CA HIS A 73 -2.24 1.04 -8.73
C HIS A 73 -2.28 -0.40 -9.23
N ILE A 74 -2.26 -1.38 -8.33
CA ILE A 74 -2.13 -2.79 -8.71
C ILE A 74 -3.42 -3.28 -9.37
N ASP A 75 -3.26 -3.88 -10.53
CA ASP A 75 -4.34 -4.54 -11.27
C ASP A 75 -4.25 -6.07 -11.18
N ALA A 76 -5.22 -6.74 -11.83
CA ALA A 76 -5.35 -8.18 -11.82
C ALA A 76 -4.18 -8.94 -12.47
N ALA A 77 -3.36 -8.29 -13.29
CA ALA A 77 -2.22 -8.91 -13.97
C ALA A 77 -0.89 -8.60 -13.26
N MET A 78 -0.75 -7.41 -12.68
CA MET A 78 0.49 -6.95 -12.05
C MET A 78 0.85 -7.77 -10.80
N ALA A 79 -0.09 -7.93 -9.87
CA ALA A 79 0.17 -8.65 -8.62
C ALA A 79 0.60 -10.11 -8.86
N PRO A 80 -0.13 -10.93 -9.64
CA PRO A 80 0.27 -12.31 -9.89
C PRO A 80 1.64 -12.44 -10.56
N HIS A 81 1.96 -11.52 -11.48
CA HIS A 81 3.27 -11.49 -12.11
C HIS A 81 4.40 -11.23 -11.10
N TRP A 82 4.24 -10.22 -10.25
CA TRP A 82 5.23 -9.89 -9.22
C TRP A 82 5.39 -11.03 -8.22
N VAL A 83 4.29 -11.65 -7.81
CA VAL A 83 4.29 -12.82 -6.92
C VAL A 83 5.09 -13.97 -7.49
N GLU A 84 4.87 -14.31 -8.76
CA GLU A 84 5.60 -15.40 -9.40
C GLU A 84 7.10 -15.09 -9.52
N ASP A 85 7.47 -13.86 -9.83
CA ASP A 85 8.87 -13.43 -9.87
C ASP A 85 9.51 -13.47 -8.48
N ALA A 86 8.84 -12.97 -7.44
CA ALA A 86 9.35 -13.08 -6.08
C ALA A 86 9.53 -14.53 -5.64
N ILE A 87 8.62 -15.44 -5.99
CA ILE A 87 8.76 -16.86 -5.63
C ILE A 87 9.98 -17.47 -6.32
N LYS A 88 10.27 -17.09 -7.57
CA LYS A 88 11.47 -17.52 -8.29
C LYS A 88 12.75 -16.95 -7.69
N GLU A 89 12.76 -15.68 -7.30
CA GLU A 89 13.91 -14.99 -6.72
C GLU A 89 14.18 -15.43 -5.27
N HIS A 90 13.13 -15.77 -4.53
CA HIS A 90 13.17 -16.11 -3.11
C HIS A 90 12.95 -17.60 -2.82
N LYS A 91 13.29 -18.51 -3.75
CA LYS A 91 13.20 -19.97 -3.53
C LYS A 91 13.88 -20.46 -2.25
N HIS A 92 14.95 -19.78 -1.83
CA HIS A 92 15.70 -20.08 -0.62
C HIS A 92 14.95 -19.73 0.69
N VAL A 93 13.88 -18.94 0.63
CA VAL A 93 13.05 -18.57 1.80
C VAL A 93 12.08 -19.68 2.19
N GLY A 94 11.81 -20.61 1.26
CA GLY A 94 10.97 -21.79 1.50
C GLY A 94 9.63 -21.73 0.77
N GLU A 95 9.06 -22.91 0.52
CA GLU A 95 7.81 -23.09 -0.24
C GLU A 95 6.62 -22.40 0.42
N GLU A 96 6.53 -22.46 1.75
CA GLU A 96 5.45 -21.81 2.51
C GLU A 96 5.35 -20.30 2.26
N PHE A 97 6.48 -19.61 2.00
CA PHE A 97 6.45 -18.19 1.67
C PHE A 97 5.69 -17.96 0.36
N GLY A 98 5.98 -18.77 -0.66
CA GLY A 98 5.31 -18.67 -1.94
C GLY A 98 3.84 -19.06 -1.88
N GLU A 99 3.50 -20.12 -1.13
CA GLU A 99 2.12 -20.54 -0.92
C GLU A 99 1.30 -19.46 -0.21
N ARG A 100 1.80 -18.87 0.89
CA ARG A 100 1.13 -17.77 1.58
C ARG A 100 0.94 -16.57 0.67
N LEU A 101 1.98 -16.17 -0.06
CA LEU A 101 1.93 -15.01 -0.95
C LEU A 101 0.91 -15.19 -2.10
N ARG A 102 0.79 -16.40 -2.64
CA ARG A 102 -0.26 -16.75 -3.61
C ARG A 102 -1.65 -16.71 -2.98
N ALA A 103 -1.84 -17.37 -1.85
CA ALA A 103 -3.12 -17.42 -1.15
C ALA A 103 -3.63 -16.01 -0.76
N ASP A 104 -2.76 -15.16 -0.23
CA ASP A 104 -3.11 -13.76 0.11
C ASP A 104 -3.46 -12.96 -1.15
N THR A 105 -2.78 -13.20 -2.27
CA THR A 105 -3.08 -12.55 -3.55
C THR A 105 -4.43 -12.97 -4.10
N GLU A 106 -4.75 -14.26 -4.08
CA GLU A 106 -6.07 -14.75 -4.47
C GLU A 106 -7.18 -14.16 -3.60
N ARG A 107 -6.92 -14.02 -2.30
CA ARG A 107 -7.88 -13.48 -1.32
C ARG A 107 -8.14 -11.99 -1.51
N HIS A 108 -7.10 -11.18 -1.70
CA HIS A 108 -7.20 -9.72 -1.59
C HIS A 108 -7.28 -8.98 -2.92
N LEU A 109 -6.66 -9.53 -3.98
CA LEU A 109 -6.61 -8.88 -5.29
C LEU A 109 -8.00 -8.55 -5.89
N PRO A 110 -9.05 -9.40 -5.78
CA PRO A 110 -10.33 -9.10 -6.40
C PRO A 110 -10.95 -7.76 -5.99
N ALA A 111 -10.76 -7.33 -4.73
CA ALA A 111 -11.29 -6.08 -4.20
C ALA A 111 -10.34 -4.88 -4.37
N TYR A 112 -9.06 -5.14 -4.61
CA TYR A 112 -8.03 -4.10 -4.54
C TYR A 112 -8.10 -3.02 -5.64
N PRO A 113 -8.48 -3.33 -6.90
CA PRO A 113 -8.69 -2.30 -7.92
C PRO A 113 -9.77 -1.27 -7.55
N ALA A 114 -10.82 -1.68 -6.82
CA ALA A 114 -11.84 -0.75 -6.34
C ALA A 114 -11.29 0.20 -5.27
N PHE A 115 -10.43 -0.31 -4.38
CA PHE A 115 -9.68 0.51 -3.43
C PHE A 115 -8.74 1.51 -4.14
N CYS A 116 -7.97 1.04 -5.14
CA CYS A 116 -7.09 1.91 -5.93
C CYS A 116 -7.87 3.03 -6.62
N ARG A 117 -9.00 2.69 -7.25
CA ARG A 117 -9.90 3.68 -7.87
C ARG A 117 -10.39 4.72 -6.87
N ARG A 118 -10.88 4.31 -5.69
CA ARG A 118 -11.32 5.24 -4.64
C ARG A 118 -10.21 6.19 -4.23
N LEU A 119 -8.98 5.68 -4.05
CA LEU A 119 -7.83 6.50 -3.70
C LEU A 119 -7.49 7.52 -4.79
N THR A 120 -7.53 7.11 -6.06
CA THR A 120 -7.31 7.99 -7.20
C THR A 120 -8.39 9.07 -7.31
N GLU A 121 -9.67 8.71 -7.16
CA GLU A 121 -10.78 9.66 -7.13
C GLU A 121 -10.58 10.71 -6.04
N ASN A 122 -10.28 10.29 -4.81
CA ASN A 122 -10.00 11.17 -3.69
C ASN A 122 -8.83 12.13 -3.95
N PHE A 123 -7.75 11.62 -4.56
CA PHE A 123 -6.61 12.43 -4.96
C PHE A 123 -7.00 13.49 -6.01
N LEU A 124 -7.76 13.09 -7.03
CA LEU A 124 -8.21 13.99 -8.09
C LEU A 124 -9.18 15.06 -7.56
N SER A 125 -10.11 14.72 -6.66
CA SER A 125 -10.97 15.71 -5.99
C SER A 125 -10.16 16.74 -5.20
N MET A 126 -9.07 16.31 -4.54
CA MET A 126 -8.18 17.23 -3.81
C MET A 126 -7.31 18.09 -4.74
N SER A 127 -7.03 17.64 -5.96
CA SER A 127 -6.33 18.42 -6.97
C SER A 127 -7.20 19.53 -7.58
N GLY A 128 -8.53 19.42 -7.48
CA GLY A 128 -9.49 20.31 -8.14
C GLY A 128 -9.80 19.91 -9.59
N LEU A 129 -9.38 18.72 -10.02
CA LEU A 129 -9.65 18.18 -11.36
C LEU A 129 -10.97 17.38 -11.44
N LEU A 130 -11.59 17.09 -10.30
CA LEU A 130 -12.95 16.55 -10.21
C LEU A 130 -13.81 17.50 -9.38
N GLU A 131 -15.00 17.82 -9.87
CA GLU A 131 -16.04 18.48 -9.08
C GLU A 131 -16.49 17.55 -7.95
N ARG A 132 -16.83 18.13 -6.78
CA ARG A 132 -17.18 17.39 -5.57
C ARG A 132 -18.63 16.95 -5.56
#